data_AF-A0A960JNH1-F1
#
_entry.id   AF-A0A960JNH1-F1
#
_cell.length_a   1.000
_cell.length_b   1.000
_cell.length_c   1.000
_cell.angle_alpha   90.00
_cell.angle_beta   90.00
_cell.angle_gamma   90.00
#
_symmetry.space_group_name_H-M   'P 1'
#
loop_
_entity.id
_entity.type
_entity.pdbx_description
1 polymer ?
#
loop_
_entity_poly.entity_id
_entity_poly.type
_entity_poly.pdbx_seq_one_letter_code
_entity_poly.pdbx_strand_id
1 'polypeptide(L)' 'QFSLSTWRAFGGQGMPHQNTPSQQIEVAKRVQAQQGWGAWPSCTRKLGLR' A
#
# COMPACT_ATOMS: atom_id res chain seq x y z
N GLN A 1 -3.01 1.43 5.28
CA GLN A 1 -4.18 2.05 4.60
C GLN A 1 -3.65 2.85 3.40
N PHE A 2 -4.32 2.81 2.25
CA PHE A 2 -3.92 3.57 1.05
C PHE A 2 -4.64 4.92 1.00
N SER A 3 -3.92 5.99 0.64
CA SER A 3 -4.57 7.18 0.08
C SER A 3 -5.05 6.87 -1.34
N LEU A 4 -6.13 7.53 -1.78
CA LEU A 4 -6.66 7.31 -3.14
C LEU A 4 -5.66 7.73 -4.22
N SER A 5 -4.84 8.75 -3.96
CA SER A 5 -3.78 9.19 -4.86
C SER A 5 -2.70 8.12 -5.04
N THR A 6 -2.20 7.53 -3.94
CA THR A 6 -1.24 6.43 -4.00
C THR A 6 -1.85 5.19 -4.65
N TRP A 7 -3.10 4.86 -4.32
CA TRP A 7 -3.79 3.72 -4.93
C TRP A 7 -3.80 3.80 -6.47
N ARG A 8 -4.23 4.95 -7.01
CA ARG A 8 -4.28 5.17 -8.47
C ARG A 8 -2.90 5.22 -9.09
N ALA A 9 -1.94 5.88 -8.43
CA ALA A 9 -0.57 5.98 -8.92
C ALA A 9 0.11 4.61 -9.10
N PHE A 10 -0.26 3.62 -8.28
CA PHE A 10 0.32 2.26 -8.33
C PHE A 10 -0.57 1.24 -9.06
N GLY A 11 -1.51 1.71 -9.89
CA GLY A 11 -2.32 0.87 -10.78
C GLY A 11 -3.59 0.30 -10.15
N GLY A 12 -4.00 0.80 -9.00
CA GLY A 12 -5.27 0.49 -8.38
C GLY A 12 -6.44 1.22 -9.05
N GLN A 13 -7.53 0.50 -9.31
CA GLN A 13 -8.78 1.06 -9.86
C GLN A 13 -9.86 1.20 -8.79
N GLY A 14 -10.79 2.14 -8.96
CA GLY A 14 -11.86 2.39 -7.99
C GLY A 14 -11.34 2.77 -6.59
N MET A 15 -12.03 2.32 -5.55
CA MET A 15 -11.62 2.51 -4.16
C MET A 15 -10.86 1.28 -3.63
N PRO A 16 -9.77 1.45 -2.87
CA PRO A 16 -8.98 0.32 -2.34
C PRO A 16 -9.81 -0.72 -1.59
N HIS A 17 -10.78 -0.27 -0.79
CA HIS A 17 -11.63 -1.14 0.04
C HIS A 17 -12.66 -1.94 -0.76
N GLN A 18 -12.94 -1.56 -2.02
CA GLN A 18 -13.84 -2.29 -2.91
C GLN A 18 -13.10 -3.39 -3.70
N ASN A 19 -11.77 -3.44 -3.62
CA ASN A 19 -10.96 -4.41 -4.34
C ASN A 19 -10.63 -5.60 -3.45
N THR A 20 -10.33 -6.74 -4.07
CA THR A 20 -10.00 -7.98 -3.37
C THR A 20 -8.72 -7.83 -2.52
N PRO A 21 -8.59 -8.61 -1.43
CA PRO A 21 -7.37 -8.61 -0.63
C PRO A 21 -6.10 -8.87 -1.46
N SER A 22 -6.17 -9.79 -2.42
CA SER A 22 -5.05 -10.11 -3.32
C SER A 22 -4.61 -8.90 -4.14
N GLN A 23 -5.56 -8.12 -4.66
CA GLN A 23 -5.25 -6.91 -5.43
C GLN A 23 -4.69 -5.80 -4.55
N GLN A 24 -5.19 -5.67 -3.32
CA GLN A 24 -4.60 -4.75 -2.33
C GLN A 24 -3.15 -5.14 -1.99
N ILE A 25 -2.85 -6.43 -1.85
CA ILE A 25 -1.49 -6.93 -1.62
C ILE A 25 -0.59 -6.65 -2.82
N GLU A 26 -1.08 -6.85 -4.04
CA GLU A 26 -0.29 -6.58 -5.25
C GLU A 26 0.13 -5.11 -5.34
N VAL A 27 -0.82 -4.20 -5.13
CA VAL A 27 -0.53 -2.76 -5.10
C VAL A 27 0.39 -2.40 -3.93
N ALA A 28 0.21 -3.04 -2.76
CA ALA A 28 1.09 -2.83 -1.61
C ALA A 28 2.53 -3.24 -1.93
N LYS A 29 2.74 -4.37 -2.62
CA LYS A 29 4.07 -4.80 -3.06
C LYS A 29 4.73 -3.79 -4.00
N ARG A 30 3.97 -3.22 -4.94
CA ARG A 30 4.49 -2.15 -5.83
C ARG A 30 4.88 -0.90 -5.05
N VAL A 31 4.04 -0.46 -4.11
CA VAL A 31 4.35 0.67 -3.22
C VAL A 31 5.59 0.39 -2.39
N GLN A 32 5.69 -0.80 -1.80
CA GLN A 32 6.85 -1.21 -1.00
C GLN A 32 8.13 -1.24 -1.83
N ALA A 33 8.08 -1.73 -3.08
CA ALA A 33 9.24 -1.74 -3.95
C ALA A 33 9.76 -0.32 -4.28
N GLN A 34 8.86 0.65 -4.40
CA GLN A 34 9.22 2.03 -4.76
C GLN A 34 9.56 2.92 -3.56
N GLN A 35 8.82 2.80 -2.45
CA GLN A 35 8.90 3.71 -1.29
C GLN A 35 9.49 3.02 -0.05
N GLY A 36 9.76 1.72 -0.13
CA GLY A 36 10.13 0.90 1.01
C GLY A 36 9.01 0.83 2.07
N TRP A 37 9.39 0.38 3.26
CA TRP A 37 8.53 0.36 4.46
C TRP A 37 8.20 1.78 4.99
N GLY A 38 8.78 2.82 4.40
CA GLY A 38 8.52 4.22 4.71
C GLY A 38 7.07 4.65 4.43
N ALA A 39 6.38 3.98 3.51
CA ALA A 39 4.98 4.24 3.16
C ALA A 39 3.98 3.96 4.30
N TRP A 40 4.37 3.16 5.30
CA TRP A 40 3.50 2.80 6.43
C TRP A 40 4.18 3.03 7.79
N PRO A 41 4.57 4.27 8.13
CA PRO A 41 5.48 4.57 9.24
C PRO A 41 4.99 4.07 10.60
N SER A 42 3.69 4.20 10.88
CA SER A 42 3.10 3.78 12.15
C SER A 42 2.98 2.27 12.28
N CYS A 43 2.66 1.57 11.19
CA CYS A 43 2.53 0.11 11.18
C CYS A 43 3.90 -0.56 11.20
N THR A 44 4.86 -0.06 10.41
CA THR A 44 6.19 -0.64 10.31
C THR A 44 6.99 -0.44 11.59
N ARG A 45 6.79 0.69 12.30
CA ARG A 45 7.31 0.89 13.65
C ARG A 45 6.80 -0.14 14.65
N LYS A 46 5.50 -0.49 14.60
CA LYS A 46 4.93 -1.52 15.49
C LYS A 46 5.43 -2.93 15.17
N LEU A 47 5.78 -3.18 13.91
CA LEU A 47 6.25 -4.48 13.44
C LEU A 47 7.78 -4.63 13.45
N GLY A 48 8.54 -3.60 13.84
CA GLY A 48 10.01 -3.64 13.84
C GLY A 48 10.63 -3.71 12.44
N LEU A 49 9.93 -3.22 11.41
CA LEU A 49 10.35 -3.26 10.00
C LEU A 49 11.11 -2.00 9.57
N ARG A 50 11.72 -1.28 10.53
CA ARG A 50 12.48 -0.05 10.35
C ARG A 50 13.77 -0.14 11.13
#